data_AF-A0A8J5WWU6-F1
#
_entry.id   AF-A0A8J5WWU6-F1
#
_cell.length_a   1.000
_cell.length_b   1.000
_cell.length_c   1.000
_cell.angle_alpha   90.00
_cell.angle_beta   90.00
_cell.angle_gamma   90.00
#
_symmetry.space_group_name_H-M   'P 1'
#
loop_
_entity.id
_entity.type
_entity.pdbx_description
1 polymer ?
#
loop_
_entity_poly.entity_id
_entity_poly.type
_entity_poly.pdbx_seq_one_letter_code
_entity_poly.pdbx_strand_id
1 'polypeptide(L)'
;MANEQPVESYTVEELVAVNPYNPDILSDLEGFVNDQVSNQTYNLDANLSLLRLYQFEPERLSVQIVSRILIKALMAMPGPDFSLCLFLIPEHVQMEEQFKTLIILSHYLETARFRQFWDEAAKNHNILDFVPGFEQAIQTHAIHVLSLTYQKVPRAVLAEAINIEGLALDKFLEYHVANSGWVIEKGTHSQLIVLPRSEFNHPELKKNTAEIVPFEHVTRIFPVLS
;
A
#
# COMPACT_ATOMS: atom_id res chain seq x y z
N MET A 1 -25.04 21.85 -42.76
CA MET A 1 -24.05 22.21 -41.73
C MET A 1 -24.42 21.40 -40.51
N ALA A 2 -23.75 20.26 -40.32
CA ALA A 2 -24.01 19.37 -39.18
C ALA A 2 -23.37 20.00 -37.94
N ASN A 3 -24.14 20.02 -36.85
CA ASN A 3 -23.77 20.59 -35.57
C ASN A 3 -22.78 19.63 -34.90
N GLU A 4 -21.48 19.89 -34.98
CA GLU A 4 -20.47 19.22 -34.17
C GLU A 4 -20.65 19.73 -32.72
N GLN A 5 -21.39 18.97 -31.92
CA GLN A 5 -21.35 19.14 -30.46
C GLN A 5 -19.95 18.76 -29.99
N PRO A 6 -19.29 19.58 -29.16
CA PRO A 6 -18.03 19.18 -28.56
C PRO A 6 -18.29 17.96 -27.67
N VAL A 7 -17.58 16.87 -27.93
CA VAL A 7 -17.55 15.72 -27.02
C VAL A 7 -16.83 16.21 -25.77
N GLU A 8 -17.57 16.62 -24.75
CA GLU A 8 -17.00 16.93 -23.44
C GLU A 8 -16.36 15.64 -22.91
N SER A 9 -15.03 15.59 -22.91
CA SER A 9 -14.26 14.49 -22.33
C SER A 9 -14.25 14.67 -20.81
N TYR A 10 -15.22 14.08 -20.12
CA TYR A 10 -15.25 14.05 -18.66
C TYR A 10 -14.13 13.15 -18.13
N THR A 11 -13.55 13.49 -16.97
CA THR A 11 -12.60 12.59 -16.30
C THR A 11 -13.35 11.41 -15.67
N VAL A 12 -12.65 10.29 -15.44
CA VAL A 12 -13.26 9.10 -14.83
C VAL A 12 -13.74 9.40 -13.41
N GLU A 13 -13.05 10.28 -12.68
CA GLU A 13 -13.49 10.75 -11.37
C GLU A 13 -14.82 11.51 -11.44
N GLU A 14 -15.00 12.35 -12.46
CA GLU A 14 -16.24 13.09 -12.68
C GLU A 14 -17.39 12.15 -13.06
N LEU A 15 -17.12 11.15 -13.90
CA LEU A 15 -18.10 10.14 -14.29
C LEU A 15 -18.59 9.33 -13.08
N VAL A 16 -17.67 8.92 -12.20
CA VAL A 16 -17.99 8.22 -10.95
C VAL A 16 -18.77 9.12 -10.00
N ALA A 17 -18.43 10.42 -9.91
CA ALA A 17 -19.13 11.36 -9.05
C ALA A 17 -20.57 11.64 -9.51
N VAL A 18 -20.82 11.67 -10.82
CA VAL A 18 -22.15 11.92 -11.40
C VAL A 18 -23.06 10.71 -11.27
N ASN A 19 -22.59 9.52 -11.63
CA ASN A 19 -23.36 8.29 -11.51
C ASN A 19 -22.46 7.05 -11.31
N PRO A 20 -22.16 6.67 -10.06
CA PRO A 20 -21.21 5.59 -9.77
C PRO A 20 -21.70 4.19 -10.16
N TYR A 21 -22.98 4.03 -10.50
CA TYR A 21 -23.59 2.75 -10.87
C TYR A 21 -23.94 2.64 -12.35
N ASN A 22 -23.46 3.57 -13.18
CA ASN A 22 -23.70 3.49 -14.62
C ASN A 22 -22.86 2.34 -15.22
N PRO A 23 -23.46 1.32 -15.86
CA PRO A 23 -22.68 0.24 -16.49
C PRO A 23 -21.90 0.70 -17.72
N ASP A 24 -22.26 1.83 -18.33
CA ASP A 24 -21.60 2.36 -19.52
C ASP A 24 -20.16 2.85 -19.22
N ILE A 25 -19.89 3.29 -17.97
CA ILE A 25 -18.57 3.80 -17.57
C ILE A 25 -17.57 2.69 -17.23
N LEU A 26 -17.98 1.41 -17.28
CA LEU A 26 -17.13 0.28 -16.91
C LEU A 26 -15.90 0.18 -17.81
N SER A 27 -16.05 0.36 -19.12
CA SER A 27 -14.93 0.31 -20.06
C SER A 27 -13.92 1.45 -19.82
N ASP A 28 -14.43 2.63 -19.44
CA ASP A 28 -13.58 3.79 -19.10
C ASP A 28 -12.81 3.53 -17.81
N LEU A 29 -13.46 2.93 -16.81
CA LEU A 29 -12.83 2.53 -15.54
C LEU A 29 -11.77 1.45 -15.74
N GLU A 30 -12.01 0.44 -16.58
CA GLU A 30 -11.00 -0.57 -16.95
C GLU A 30 -9.80 0.08 -17.65
N GLY A 31 -10.04 1.00 -18.59
CA GLY A 31 -9.02 1.81 -19.23
C GLY A 31 -8.20 2.60 -18.21
N PHE A 32 -8.87 3.23 -17.26
CA PHE A 32 -8.23 4.00 -16.20
C PHE A 32 -7.36 3.16 -15.27
N VAL A 33 -7.71 1.91 -14.98
CA VAL A 33 -6.83 0.98 -14.25
C VAL A 33 -5.55 0.71 -15.05
N ASN A 34 -5.64 0.58 -16.37
CA ASN A 34 -4.47 0.36 -17.23
C ASN A 34 -3.58 1.61 -17.29
N ASP A 35 -4.19 2.79 -17.30
CA ASP A 35 -3.47 4.06 -17.22
C ASP A 35 -2.77 4.22 -15.86
N GLN A 36 -3.42 3.80 -14.76
CA GLN A 36 -2.80 3.79 -13.43
C GLN A 36 -1.56 2.89 -13.35
N VAL A 37 -1.61 1.73 -14.02
CA VAL A 37 -0.45 0.82 -14.11
C VAL A 37 0.66 1.45 -14.96
N SER A 38 0.31 2.00 -16.12
CA SER A 38 1.29 2.56 -17.07
C SER A 38 1.96 3.83 -16.57
N ASN A 39 1.18 4.72 -15.94
CA ASN A 39 1.65 6.00 -15.43
C ASN A 39 2.08 5.95 -13.95
N GLN A 40 2.02 4.77 -13.32
CA GLN A 40 2.34 4.56 -11.90
C GLN A 40 1.51 5.43 -10.93
N THR A 41 0.29 5.84 -11.31
CA THR A 41 -0.65 6.57 -10.45
C THR A 41 -1.57 5.62 -9.69
N TYR A 42 -2.27 6.09 -8.66
CA TYR A 42 -3.17 5.25 -7.87
C TYR A 42 -4.39 6.02 -7.39
N ASN A 43 -5.58 5.47 -7.63
CA ASN A 43 -6.86 6.01 -7.18
C ASN A 43 -7.74 4.86 -6.66
N LEU A 44 -7.82 4.74 -5.33
CA LEU A 44 -8.60 3.70 -4.67
C LEU A 44 -10.10 3.81 -4.96
N ASP A 45 -10.66 5.02 -4.95
CA ASP A 45 -12.11 5.23 -5.10
C ASP A 45 -12.62 4.77 -6.46
N ALA A 46 -11.86 5.06 -7.53
CA ALA A 46 -12.16 4.56 -8.87
C ALA A 46 -12.08 3.02 -8.92
N ASN A 47 -11.06 2.43 -8.30
CA ASN A 47 -10.87 0.98 -8.25
C ASN A 47 -12.02 0.27 -7.49
N LEU A 48 -12.43 0.81 -6.33
CA LEU A 48 -13.57 0.29 -5.57
C LEU A 48 -14.88 0.43 -6.33
N SER A 49 -15.06 1.53 -7.07
CA SER A 49 -16.25 1.75 -7.90
C SER A 49 -16.34 0.72 -9.03
N LEU A 50 -15.23 0.43 -9.71
CA LEU A 50 -15.16 -0.63 -10.72
C LEU A 50 -15.46 -2.01 -10.14
N LEU A 51 -14.84 -2.36 -9.00
CA LEU A 51 -15.09 -3.65 -8.34
C LEU A 51 -16.56 -3.79 -7.92
N ARG A 52 -17.20 -2.71 -7.46
CA ARG A 52 -18.65 -2.69 -7.17
C ARG A 52 -19.48 -2.90 -8.43
N LEU A 53 -19.12 -2.27 -9.56
CA LEU A 53 -19.82 -2.49 -10.84
C LEU A 53 -19.76 -3.95 -11.29
N TYR A 54 -18.60 -4.62 -11.13
CA TYR A 54 -18.50 -6.06 -11.40
C TYR A 54 -19.40 -6.93 -10.53
N GLN A 55 -19.81 -6.48 -9.33
CA GLN A 55 -20.80 -7.21 -8.52
C GLN A 55 -22.19 -7.16 -9.14
N PHE A 56 -22.54 -6.09 -9.84
CA PHE A 56 -23.82 -5.95 -10.56
C PHE A 56 -23.77 -6.65 -11.92
N GLU A 57 -22.62 -6.65 -12.59
CA GLU A 57 -22.41 -7.24 -13.93
C GLU A 57 -21.27 -8.29 -13.94
N PRO A 58 -21.48 -9.48 -13.33
CA PRO A 58 -20.43 -10.48 -13.19
C PRO A 58 -19.93 -11.05 -14.52
N GLU A 59 -20.76 -11.02 -15.57
CA GLU A 59 -20.39 -11.50 -16.91
C GLU A 59 -19.32 -10.64 -17.59
N ARG A 60 -19.16 -9.37 -17.15
CA ARG A 60 -18.16 -8.44 -17.66
C ARG A 60 -16.89 -8.40 -16.81
N LEU A 61 -16.81 -9.19 -15.74
CA LEU A 61 -15.67 -9.18 -14.83
C LEU A 61 -14.38 -9.59 -15.58
N SER A 62 -13.42 -8.68 -15.61
CA SER A 62 -12.09 -8.96 -16.14
C SER A 62 -11.12 -9.34 -15.02
N VAL A 63 -10.77 -10.63 -14.99
CA VAL A 63 -9.80 -11.20 -14.04
C VAL A 63 -8.46 -10.47 -14.06
N GLN A 64 -8.00 -10.05 -15.24
CA GLN A 64 -6.75 -9.30 -15.39
C GLN A 64 -6.81 -7.92 -14.72
N ILE A 65 -7.94 -7.21 -14.86
CA ILE A 65 -8.13 -5.89 -14.25
C ILE A 65 -8.21 -6.02 -12.73
N VAL A 66 -8.94 -7.02 -12.22
CA VAL A 66 -9.03 -7.30 -10.79
C VAL A 66 -7.64 -7.61 -10.19
N SER A 67 -6.84 -8.41 -10.88
CA SER A 67 -5.45 -8.70 -10.49
C SER A 67 -4.60 -7.42 -10.41
N ARG A 68 -4.66 -6.55 -11.42
CA ARG A 68 -3.96 -5.25 -11.43
C ARG A 68 -4.36 -4.37 -10.25
N ILE A 69 -5.66 -4.29 -9.95
CA ILE A 69 -6.18 -3.52 -8.80
C ILE A 69 -5.59 -4.05 -7.49
N LEU A 70 -5.60 -5.37 -7.28
CA LEU A 70 -5.08 -5.98 -6.05
C LEU A 70 -3.57 -5.78 -5.91
N ILE A 71 -2.79 -5.94 -6.99
CA ILE A 71 -1.35 -5.66 -6.97
C ILE A 71 -1.09 -4.19 -6.64
N LYS A 72 -1.82 -3.27 -7.25
CA LYS A 72 -1.74 -1.84 -6.93
C LYS A 72 -2.11 -1.54 -5.47
N ALA A 73 -3.09 -2.24 -4.91
CA ALA A 73 -3.46 -2.13 -3.51
C ALA A 73 -2.38 -2.67 -2.57
N LEU A 74 -1.69 -3.77 -2.92
CA LEU A 74 -0.51 -4.24 -2.18
C LEU A 74 0.61 -3.19 -2.15
N MET A 75 0.81 -2.49 -3.26
CA MET A 75 1.80 -1.41 -3.36
C MET A 75 1.44 -0.17 -2.52
N ALA A 76 0.17 -0.01 -2.15
CA ALA A 76 -0.33 1.10 -1.33
C ALA A 76 -0.29 0.81 0.19
N MET A 77 0.30 -0.31 0.60
CA MET A 77 0.52 -0.64 2.01
C MET A 77 1.27 0.49 2.74
N PRO A 78 0.91 0.82 4.00
CA PRO A 78 0.12 0.04 4.96
C PRO A 78 -1.41 0.29 4.92
N GLY A 79 -1.95 0.93 3.89
CA GLY A 79 -3.39 1.18 3.78
C GLY A 79 -4.23 -0.12 3.78
N PRO A 80 -5.49 -0.09 4.25
CA PRO A 80 -6.38 -1.27 4.26
C PRO A 80 -6.92 -1.65 2.87
N ASP A 81 -6.43 -0.99 1.83
CA ASP A 81 -6.89 -0.99 0.45
C ASP A 81 -7.02 -2.40 -0.13
N PHE A 82 -6.05 -3.28 0.13
CA PHE A 82 -6.09 -4.66 -0.35
C PHE A 82 -7.29 -5.42 0.20
N SER A 83 -7.52 -5.33 1.51
CA SER A 83 -8.67 -5.95 2.17
C SER A 83 -9.98 -5.38 1.66
N LEU A 84 -10.07 -4.04 1.50
CA LEU A 84 -11.27 -3.38 0.96
C LEU A 84 -11.61 -3.87 -0.45
N CYS A 85 -10.61 -3.97 -1.34
CA CYS A 85 -10.79 -4.52 -2.67
C CYS A 85 -11.20 -5.99 -2.63
N LEU A 86 -10.55 -6.80 -1.78
CA LEU A 86 -10.84 -8.23 -1.67
C LEU A 86 -12.29 -8.50 -1.27
N PHE A 87 -12.85 -7.73 -0.33
CA PHE A 87 -14.25 -7.87 0.09
C PHE A 87 -15.28 -7.61 -1.02
N LEU A 88 -14.89 -6.92 -2.09
CA LEU A 88 -15.77 -6.67 -3.23
C LEU A 88 -15.68 -7.76 -4.32
N ILE A 89 -14.67 -8.62 -4.27
CA ILE A 89 -14.45 -9.68 -5.26
C ILE A 89 -15.28 -10.92 -4.88
N PRO A 90 -16.03 -11.53 -5.81
CA PRO A 90 -16.78 -12.76 -5.52
C PRO A 90 -15.89 -13.93 -5.06
N GLU A 91 -16.37 -14.75 -4.13
CA GLU A 91 -15.61 -15.87 -3.54
C GLU A 91 -15.05 -16.85 -4.59
N HIS A 92 -15.84 -17.17 -5.62
CA HIS A 92 -15.39 -18.10 -6.68
C HIS A 92 -14.18 -17.56 -7.46
N VAL A 93 -14.09 -16.24 -7.65
CA VAL A 93 -12.93 -15.58 -8.26
C VAL A 93 -11.75 -15.61 -7.29
N GLN A 94 -11.96 -15.28 -6.01
CA GLN A 94 -10.90 -15.35 -5.00
C GLN A 94 -10.26 -16.75 -4.87
N MET A 95 -11.01 -17.79 -5.22
CA MET A 95 -10.55 -19.18 -5.18
C MET A 95 -9.62 -19.57 -6.33
N GLU A 96 -9.44 -18.74 -7.34
CA GLU A 96 -8.42 -18.97 -8.38
C GLU A 96 -7.01 -18.83 -7.80
N GLU A 97 -6.06 -19.55 -8.40
CA GLU A 97 -4.69 -19.66 -7.91
C GLU A 97 -3.99 -18.30 -7.80
N GLN A 98 -4.15 -17.43 -8.80
CA GLN A 98 -3.52 -16.11 -8.81
C GLN A 98 -3.97 -15.22 -7.63
N PHE A 99 -5.25 -15.27 -7.26
CA PHE A 99 -5.78 -14.46 -6.17
C PHE A 99 -5.41 -15.05 -4.81
N LYS A 100 -5.39 -16.38 -4.68
CA LYS A 100 -4.84 -17.05 -3.50
C LYS A 100 -3.40 -16.65 -3.25
N THR A 101 -2.56 -16.61 -4.29
CA THR A 101 -1.18 -16.11 -4.19
C THR A 101 -1.15 -14.67 -3.69
N LEU A 102 -1.93 -13.76 -4.28
CA LEU A 102 -1.98 -12.36 -3.84
C LEU A 102 -2.44 -12.21 -2.38
N ILE A 103 -3.40 -13.03 -1.93
CA ILE A 103 -3.85 -13.06 -0.52
C ILE A 103 -2.71 -13.52 0.40
N ILE A 104 -1.97 -14.56 0.02
CA ILE A 104 -0.81 -15.04 0.80
C ILE A 104 0.27 -13.96 0.88
N LEU A 105 0.56 -13.28 -0.23
CA LEU A 105 1.51 -12.19 -0.28
C LEU A 105 1.09 -11.02 0.63
N SER A 106 -0.19 -10.62 0.58
CA SER A 106 -0.76 -9.62 1.50
C SER A 106 -0.52 -10.00 2.96
N HIS A 107 -0.82 -11.25 3.32
CA HIS A 107 -0.65 -11.74 4.70
C HIS A 107 0.81 -11.66 5.17
N TYR A 108 1.78 -12.00 4.32
CA TYR A 108 3.19 -11.87 4.67
C TYR A 108 3.62 -10.43 4.88
N LEU A 109 3.10 -9.48 4.10
CA LEU A 109 3.38 -8.05 4.29
C LEU A 109 2.76 -7.52 5.58
N GLU A 110 1.49 -7.84 5.85
CA GLU A 110 0.79 -7.45 7.08
C GLU A 110 1.46 -7.99 8.35
N THR A 111 2.02 -9.20 8.28
CA THR A 111 2.74 -9.85 9.38
C THR A 111 4.25 -9.57 9.38
N ALA A 112 4.73 -8.67 8.52
CA ALA A 112 6.13 -8.28 8.36
C ALA A 112 7.11 -9.45 8.11
N ARG A 113 6.64 -10.52 7.44
CA ARG A 113 7.42 -11.71 7.07
C ARG A 113 8.02 -11.56 5.67
N PHE A 114 8.89 -10.57 5.52
CA PHE A 114 9.44 -10.18 4.22
C PHE A 114 10.21 -11.28 3.49
N ARG A 115 10.97 -12.11 4.21
CA ARG A 115 11.66 -13.25 3.59
C ARG A 115 10.71 -14.21 2.88
N GLN A 116 9.64 -14.60 3.58
CA GLN A 116 8.63 -15.51 3.04
C GLN A 116 7.87 -14.86 1.89
N PHE A 117 7.62 -13.55 1.97
CA PHE A 117 7.07 -12.77 0.88
C PHE A 117 7.95 -12.86 -0.37
N TRP A 118 9.25 -12.59 -0.26
CA TRP A 118 10.16 -12.59 -1.41
C TRP A 118 10.34 -13.98 -2.01
N ASP A 119 10.42 -15.03 -1.18
CA ASP A 119 10.47 -16.42 -1.64
C ASP A 119 9.21 -16.80 -2.44
N GLU A 120 8.03 -16.32 -2.02
CA GLU A 120 6.78 -16.61 -2.70
C GLU A 120 6.56 -15.74 -3.94
N ALA A 121 6.94 -14.47 -3.89
CA ALA A 121 6.90 -13.56 -5.04
C ALA A 121 7.80 -14.08 -6.17
N ALA A 122 8.98 -14.61 -5.84
CA ALA A 122 9.91 -15.17 -6.82
C ALA A 122 9.39 -16.42 -7.54
N LYS A 123 8.42 -17.15 -6.97
CA LYS A 123 7.78 -18.28 -7.65
C LYS A 123 6.67 -17.84 -8.61
N ASN A 124 6.13 -16.64 -8.40
CA ASN A 124 4.90 -16.15 -9.02
C ASN A 124 5.14 -14.87 -9.85
N HIS A 125 6.33 -14.70 -10.42
CA HIS A 125 6.71 -13.57 -11.28
C HIS A 125 5.71 -13.30 -12.40
N ASN A 126 5.15 -14.37 -12.98
CA ASN A 126 4.15 -14.29 -14.04
C ASN A 126 2.88 -13.52 -13.65
N ILE A 127 2.59 -13.32 -12.36
CA ILE A 127 1.44 -12.55 -11.88
C ILE A 127 1.85 -11.11 -11.56
N LEU A 128 3.07 -10.91 -11.04
CA LEU A 128 3.53 -9.64 -10.46
C LEU A 128 4.21 -8.71 -11.48
N ASP A 129 4.85 -9.28 -12.51
CA ASP A 129 5.68 -8.53 -13.47
C ASP A 129 4.87 -7.55 -14.35
N PHE A 130 3.54 -7.61 -14.31
CA PHE A 130 2.67 -6.72 -15.08
C PHE A 130 2.56 -5.30 -14.52
N VAL A 131 2.96 -5.06 -13.26
CA VAL A 131 2.84 -3.74 -12.62
C VAL A 131 4.23 -3.17 -12.33
N PRO A 132 4.65 -2.11 -13.04
CA PRO A 132 5.96 -1.53 -12.83
C PRO A 132 6.05 -0.86 -11.45
N GLY A 133 7.22 -0.94 -10.82
CA GLY A 133 7.44 -0.32 -9.51
C GLY A 133 7.05 -1.19 -8.31
N PHE A 134 6.56 -2.43 -8.53
CA PHE A 134 6.08 -3.30 -7.47
C PHE A 134 7.14 -3.56 -6.39
N GLU A 135 8.33 -4.01 -6.76
CA GLU A 135 9.40 -4.31 -5.80
C GLU A 135 9.79 -3.09 -4.97
N GLN A 136 9.93 -1.91 -5.60
CA GLN A 136 10.29 -0.68 -4.92
C GLN A 136 9.22 -0.23 -3.90
N ALA A 137 7.95 -0.44 -4.23
CA ALA A 137 6.84 -0.14 -3.30
C ALA A 137 6.90 -1.05 -2.07
N ILE A 138 7.13 -2.35 -2.27
CA ILE A 138 7.27 -3.30 -1.15
C ILE A 138 8.51 -3.02 -0.30
N GLN A 139 9.65 -2.69 -0.92
CA GLN A 139 10.85 -2.29 -0.19
C GLN A 139 10.61 -1.04 0.66
N THR A 140 9.88 -0.05 0.12
CA THR A 140 9.50 1.16 0.84
C THR A 140 8.61 0.85 2.03
N HIS A 141 7.63 -0.05 1.86
CA HIS A 141 6.80 -0.53 2.96
C HIS A 141 7.62 -1.27 4.04
N ALA A 142 8.56 -2.14 3.64
CA ALA A 142 9.42 -2.86 4.58
C ALA A 142 10.28 -1.89 5.41
N ILE A 143 10.86 -0.88 4.76
CA ILE A 143 11.62 0.18 5.43
C ILE A 143 10.74 0.98 6.39
N HIS A 144 9.52 1.31 5.97
CA HIS A 144 8.56 2.00 6.82
C HIS A 144 8.30 1.19 8.10
N VAL A 145 7.97 -0.10 7.99
CA VAL A 145 7.74 -0.99 9.13
C VAL A 145 8.97 -1.07 10.05
N LEU A 146 10.17 -1.23 9.49
CA LEU A 146 11.40 -1.25 10.27
C LEU A 146 11.68 0.09 10.99
N SER A 147 11.37 1.22 10.35
CA SER A 147 11.54 2.55 10.94
C SER A 147 10.60 2.82 12.11
N LEU A 148 9.45 2.16 12.16
CA LEU A 148 8.52 2.24 13.28
C LEU A 148 8.94 1.35 14.45
N THR A 149 9.55 0.20 14.16
CA THR A 149 9.78 -0.88 15.14
C THR A 149 11.20 -0.93 15.70
N TYR A 150 12.19 -0.39 14.98
CA TYR A 150 13.60 -0.43 15.38
C TYR A 150 14.22 0.97 15.50
N GLN A 151 15.04 1.15 16.53
CA GLN A 151 15.99 2.28 16.59
C GLN A 151 17.27 1.96 15.80
N LYS A 152 17.75 0.72 15.93
CA LYS A 152 18.94 0.19 15.26
C LYS A 152 18.61 -1.16 14.64
N VAL A 153 18.79 -1.28 13.34
CA VAL A 153 18.52 -2.51 12.57
C VAL A 153 19.84 -3.18 12.21
N PRO A 154 20.01 -4.49 12.48
CA PRO A 154 21.14 -5.24 11.95
C PRO A 154 21.13 -5.27 10.42
N ARG A 155 22.29 -5.10 9.79
CA ARG A 155 22.39 -5.12 8.32
C ARG A 155 21.74 -6.34 7.66
N ALA A 156 21.90 -7.52 8.25
CA ALA A 156 21.32 -8.75 7.72
C ALA A 156 19.78 -8.72 7.72
N VAL A 157 19.16 -8.15 8.75
CA VAL A 157 17.70 -8.02 8.84
C VAL A 157 17.18 -7.05 7.80
N LEU A 158 17.85 -5.90 7.62
CA LEU A 158 17.48 -4.95 6.57
C LEU A 158 17.62 -5.58 5.18
N ALA A 159 18.75 -6.25 4.91
CA ALA A 159 19.03 -6.90 3.63
C ALA A 159 17.95 -7.94 3.27
N GLU A 160 17.57 -8.77 4.24
CA GLU A 160 16.50 -9.76 4.09
C GLU A 160 15.13 -9.08 3.85
N ALA A 161 14.84 -7.99 4.55
CA ALA A 161 13.57 -7.29 4.44
C ALA A 161 13.36 -6.64 3.06
N ILE A 162 14.41 -6.03 2.49
CA ILE A 162 14.34 -5.35 1.19
C ILE A 162 14.77 -6.24 0.02
N ASN A 163 15.26 -7.46 0.29
CA ASN A 163 15.79 -8.40 -0.69
C ASN A 163 16.92 -7.80 -1.55
N ILE A 164 17.85 -7.08 -0.91
CA ILE A 164 19.03 -6.49 -1.58
C ILE A 164 20.29 -6.92 -0.84
N GLU A 165 21.27 -7.43 -1.57
CA GLU A 165 22.55 -7.89 -1.03
C GLU A 165 23.77 -7.27 -1.74
N GLY A 166 24.95 -7.50 -1.15
CA GLY A 166 26.24 -7.11 -1.74
C GLY A 166 26.38 -5.60 -1.99
N LEU A 167 26.96 -5.26 -3.14
CA LEU A 167 27.26 -3.88 -3.56
C LEU A 167 26.00 -3.02 -3.76
N ALA A 168 24.88 -3.64 -4.13
CA ALA A 168 23.62 -2.91 -4.28
C ALA A 168 23.11 -2.40 -2.92
N LEU A 169 23.25 -3.22 -1.87
CA LEU A 169 22.92 -2.83 -0.52
C LEU A 169 23.84 -1.72 0.00
N ASP A 170 25.13 -1.75 -0.33
CA ASP A 170 26.06 -0.67 0.05
C ASP A 170 25.63 0.66 -0.56
N LYS A 171 25.33 0.69 -1.86
CA LYS A 171 24.83 1.90 -2.55
C LYS A 171 23.49 2.38 -1.98
N PHE A 172 22.60 1.44 -1.67
CA PHE A 172 21.31 1.72 -1.05
C PHE A 172 21.47 2.42 0.30
N LEU A 173 22.37 1.90 1.14
CA LEU A 173 22.69 2.50 2.44
C LEU A 173 23.34 3.88 2.29
N GLU A 174 24.28 4.07 1.36
CA GLU A 174 24.90 5.36 1.08
C GLU A 174 23.85 6.42 0.68
N TYR A 175 22.90 6.04 -0.17
CA TYR A 175 21.79 6.91 -0.58
C TYR A 175 20.94 7.35 0.63
N HIS A 176 20.55 6.43 1.50
CA HIS A 176 19.72 6.76 2.66
C HIS A 176 20.48 7.50 3.77
N VAL A 177 21.80 7.29 3.89
CA VAL A 177 22.65 8.10 4.76
C VAL A 177 22.68 9.56 4.27
N ALA A 178 22.79 9.77 2.95
CA ALA A 178 22.83 11.10 2.37
C ALA A 178 21.47 11.82 2.40
N ASN A 179 20.37 11.10 2.19
CA ASN A 179 19.06 11.70 1.90
C ASN A 179 17.99 11.45 2.97
N SER A 180 18.16 10.47 3.84
CA SER A 180 17.12 10.02 4.78
C SER A 180 17.55 10.02 6.23
N GLY A 181 18.73 10.57 6.55
CA GLY A 181 19.21 10.72 7.94
C GLY A 181 19.60 9.41 8.62
N TRP A 182 19.90 8.36 7.84
CA TRP A 182 20.37 7.09 8.39
C TRP A 182 21.82 7.21 8.84
N VAL A 183 22.21 6.47 9.87
CA VAL A 183 23.60 6.44 10.36
C VAL A 183 24.08 4.99 10.45
N ILE A 184 25.28 4.74 9.94
CA ILE A 184 25.89 3.41 9.98
C ILE A 184 26.86 3.34 11.15
N GLU A 185 26.56 2.47 12.12
CA GLU A 185 27.45 2.15 13.23
C GLU A 185 28.18 0.84 12.93
N LYS A 186 29.52 0.89 12.85
CA LYS A 186 30.35 -0.30 12.71
C LYS A 186 30.67 -0.84 14.10
N GLY A 187 29.94 -1.86 14.55
CA GLY A 187 30.27 -2.61 15.75
C GLY A 187 31.44 -3.57 15.51
N THR A 188 32.06 -4.06 16.58
CA THR A 188 33.19 -5.01 16.53
C THR A 188 32.87 -6.33 15.82
N HIS A 189 31.59 -6.73 15.77
CA HIS A 189 31.14 -8.00 15.17
C HIS A 189 29.96 -7.87 14.20
N SER A 190 29.30 -6.70 14.13
CA SER A 190 28.13 -6.50 13.27
C SER A 190 27.93 -5.03 12.90
N GLN A 191 27.57 -4.77 11.65
CA GLN A 191 27.16 -3.45 11.18
C GLN A 191 25.70 -3.20 11.55
N LEU A 192 25.43 -2.10 12.24
CA LEU A 192 24.09 -1.67 12.62
C LEU A 192 23.72 -0.39 11.86
N ILE A 193 22.48 -0.31 11.41
CA ILE A 193 21.89 0.87 10.78
C ILE A 193 20.98 1.55 11.80
N VAL A 194 21.31 2.78 12.18
CA VAL A 194 20.47 3.63 13.03
C VAL A 194 19.48 4.37 12.13
N LEU A 195 18.19 4.18 12.40
CA LEU A 195 17.12 4.83 11.66
C LEU A 195 16.74 6.18 12.30
N PRO A 196 16.13 7.11 11.55
CA PRO A 196 15.68 8.38 12.09
C PRO A 196 14.70 8.18 13.25
N ARG A 197 14.80 9.04 14.26
CA ARG A 197 13.93 8.94 15.44
C ARG A 197 12.49 9.29 15.07
N SER A 198 11.55 8.49 15.55
CA SER A 198 10.11 8.68 15.42
C SER A 198 9.42 8.50 16.78
N GLU A 199 8.17 8.96 16.89
CA GLU A 199 7.34 8.74 18.09
C GLU A 199 7.10 7.25 18.39
N PHE A 200 7.30 6.39 17.39
CA PHE A 200 7.09 4.95 17.46
C PHE A 200 8.37 4.20 17.86
N ASN A 201 9.53 4.64 17.37
CA ASN A 201 10.79 3.95 17.66
C ASN A 201 11.53 4.51 18.89
N HIS A 202 11.22 5.72 19.36
CA HIS A 202 11.92 6.36 20.48
C HIS A 202 10.96 6.68 21.64
N PRO A 203 11.11 6.05 22.83
CA PRO A 203 10.19 6.23 23.96
C PRO A 203 10.00 7.67 24.41
N GLU A 204 11.06 8.48 24.35
CA GLU A 204 11.04 9.90 24.76
C GLU A 204 10.19 10.79 23.84
N LEU A 205 10.01 10.38 22.57
CA LEU A 205 9.19 11.11 21.60
C LEU A 205 7.73 10.65 21.61
N LYS A 206 7.42 9.59 22.35
CA LYS A 206 6.07 9.06 22.44
C LYS A 206 5.15 10.12 23.05
N LYS A 207 4.22 10.62 22.24
CA LYS A 207 3.14 11.47 22.74
C LYS A 207 2.29 10.64 23.69
N ASN A 208 2.46 10.85 24.99
CA ASN A 208 1.53 10.33 25.99
C ASN A 208 0.22 11.11 25.87
N THR A 209 -0.73 10.59 25.08
CA THR A 209 -2.16 10.85 25.28
C THR A 209 -2.61 10.14 26.54
N ALA A 210 -2.00 10.47 27.67
CA ALA A 210 -2.70 10.27 28.92
C ALA A 210 -3.89 11.23 28.84
N GLU A 211 -5.11 10.71 28.75
CA GLU A 211 -6.35 11.45 28.99
C GLU A 211 -6.40 11.86 30.46
N ILE A 212 -5.40 12.61 30.92
CA ILE A 212 -5.47 13.31 32.19
C ILE A 212 -6.34 14.50 31.86
N VAL A 213 -7.65 14.32 32.03
CA VAL A 213 -8.57 15.45 32.08
C VAL A 213 -8.01 16.37 33.17
N PRO A 214 -7.53 17.58 32.82
CA PRO A 214 -7.00 18.48 33.82
C PRO A 214 -8.04 18.71 34.90
N PHE A 215 -7.64 18.73 36.16
CA PHE A 215 -8.56 18.92 37.28
C PHE A 215 -9.44 20.16 37.06
N GLU A 216 -8.91 21.22 36.45
CA GLU A 216 -9.64 22.44 36.07
C GLU A 216 -10.81 22.20 35.10
N HIS A 217 -10.73 21.21 34.22
CA HIS A 217 -11.84 20.87 33.33
C HIS A 217 -12.94 20.13 34.10
N VAL A 218 -12.57 19.35 35.12
CA VAL A 218 -13.52 18.67 36.03
C VAL A 218 -14.12 19.65 37.04
N THR A 219 -13.41 20.70 37.47
CA THR A 219 -13.97 21.70 38.40
C THR A 219 -15.06 22.55 37.77
N ARG A 220 -15.02 22.77 36.44
CA ARG A 220 -16.03 23.56 35.70
C ARG A 220 -17.40 22.90 35.58
N ILE A 221 -17.48 21.57 35.70
CA ILE A 221 -18.74 20.81 35.63
C ILE A 221 -19.46 20.71 36.98
N PHE A 222 -18.76 20.80 38.11
CA PHE A 222 -19.39 20.70 39.43
C PHE A 222 -20.49 21.74 39.72
N PRO A 223 -20.37 23.03 39.33
CA PRO A 223 -21.41 24.02 39.58
C PRO A 223 -22.72 23.80 38.80
N VAL A 224 -22.68 22.98 37.73
CA VAL A 224 -23.84 22.67 36.88
C VAL A 224 -24.59 21.42 37.38
N LEU A 225 -23.93 20.59 38.21
CA LEU A 225 -24.47 19.35 38.77
C LEU A 225 -25.09 19.52 40.17
N SER A 226 -25.00 20.73 40.73
CA SER A 226 -25.61 21.17 42.00
C SER A 226 -26.88 21.98 41.74
#